data_AF-A0A924A8G1-F1
#
_entry.id   AF-A0A924A8G1-F1
#
_cell.length_a   1.000
_cell.length_b   1.000
_cell.length_c   1.000
_cell.angle_alpha   90.00
_cell.angle_beta   90.00
_cell.angle_gamma   90.00
#
_symmetry.space_group_name_H-M   'P 1'
#
loop_
_entity.id
_entity.type
_entity.pdbx_description
1 polymer ?
#
loop_
_entity_poly.entity_id
_entity_poly.type
_entity_poly.pdbx_seq_one_letter_code
_entity_poly.pdbx_strand_id
1 'polypeptide(L)'
;MNLEVLMNEYANDARCFQIVAGISLSKPKHIHLSGLHGSAAEFIIAAVFNNPSASQLNHLVVLRDAEEAAYFHNTLENLTSALDIFY
;
A
#
# COMPACT_ATOMS: atom_id res chain seq x y z
N MET A 1 -4.46 15.88 12.82
CA MET A 1 -3.43 14.82 12.79
C MET A 1 -2.49 15.16 11.66
N ASN A 2 -1.15 15.10 11.85
CA ASN A 2 -0.22 15.36 10.74
C ASN A 2 -0.08 14.09 9.87
N LEU A 3 0.51 14.25 8.68
CA LEU A 3 0.69 13.16 7.73
C LEU A 3 1.58 12.02 8.29
N GLU A 4 2.71 12.38 8.90
CA GLU A 4 3.68 11.42 9.44
C GLU A 4 3.09 10.52 10.53
N VAL A 5 2.28 11.10 11.44
CA VAL A 5 1.57 10.36 12.48
C VAL A 5 0.62 9.37 11.84
N LEU A 6 -0.16 9.78 10.84
CA LEU A 6 -1.08 8.88 10.15
C LEU A 6 -0.33 7.75 9.42
N MET A 7 0.77 8.07 8.74
CA MET A 7 1.61 7.05 8.11
C MET A 7 2.18 6.07 9.13
N ASN A 8 2.62 6.56 10.29
CA ASN A 8 3.13 5.72 11.36
C ASN A 8 2.05 4.82 11.97
N GLU A 9 0.80 5.29 12.09
CA GLU A 9 -0.32 4.44 12.51
C GLU A 9 -0.52 3.26 11.54
N TYR A 10 -0.55 3.51 10.23
CA TYR A 10 -0.68 2.43 9.24
C TYR A 10 0.54 1.51 9.19
N ALA A 11 1.75 2.04 9.37
CA ALA A 11 2.98 1.24 9.42
C ALA A 11 3.02 0.29 10.62
N ASN A 12 2.32 0.63 11.71
CA ASN A 12 2.22 -0.18 12.92
C ASN A 12 0.87 -0.91 13.08
N ASP A 13 -0.02 -0.83 12.09
CA ASP A 13 -1.33 -1.48 12.15
C ASP A 13 -1.20 -2.99 11.95
N ALA A 14 -1.77 -3.77 12.88
CA ALA A 14 -1.74 -5.23 12.82
C ALA A 14 -2.31 -5.82 11.52
N ARG A 15 -3.25 -5.12 10.88
CA ARG A 15 -3.86 -5.53 9.60
C ARG A 15 -2.86 -5.40 8.46
N CYS A 16 -2.03 -4.36 8.43
CA CYS A 16 -0.95 -4.23 7.46
C CYS A 16 0.07 -5.37 7.60
N PHE A 17 0.42 -5.74 8.84
CA PHE A 17 1.29 -6.89 9.08
C PHE A 17 0.68 -8.22 8.61
N GLN A 18 -0.64 -8.40 8.76
CA GLN A 18 -1.33 -9.58 8.22
C GLN A 18 -1.26 -9.65 6.69
N ILE A 19 -1.37 -8.51 6.00
CA ILE A 19 -1.24 -8.45 4.55
C ILE A 19 0.19 -8.85 4.15
N VAL A 20 1.21 -8.23 4.74
CA VAL A 20 2.63 -8.55 4.48
C VAL A 20 2.90 -10.03 4.72
N ALA A 21 2.52 -10.55 5.89
CA ALA A 21 2.68 -11.96 6.20
C ALA A 21 1.95 -12.87 5.20
N GLY A 22 0.77 -12.45 4.70
CA GLY A 22 0.00 -13.19 3.72
C GLY A 22 0.67 -13.28 2.35
N ILE A 23 1.24 -12.17 1.87
CA ILE A 23 1.88 -12.08 0.54
C ILE A 23 3.30 -12.64 0.52
N SER A 24 3.99 -12.69 1.66
CA SER A 24 5.34 -13.28 1.77
C SER A 24 5.35 -14.82 1.82
N LEU A 25 4.18 -15.48 1.85
CA LEU A 25 4.10 -16.94 1.85
C LEU A 25 4.37 -17.53 0.47
N SER A 26 4.92 -18.75 0.45
CA SER A 26 5.28 -19.46 -0.80
C SER A 26 4.10 -19.81 -1.70
N LYS A 27 2.87 -19.71 -1.20
CA LYS A 27 1.64 -19.95 -1.98
C LYS A 27 0.86 -18.65 -2.10
N PRO A 28 0.32 -18.32 -3.28
CA PRO A 28 -0.54 -17.15 -3.46
C PRO A 28 -1.69 -17.14 -2.47
N LYS A 29 -1.99 -15.97 -1.91
CA LYS A 29 -3.16 -15.74 -1.08
C LYS A 29 -4.05 -14.66 -1.68
N HIS A 30 -5.35 -14.93 -1.66
CA HIS A 30 -6.38 -13.93 -1.97
C HIS A 30 -6.81 -13.27 -0.66
N ILE A 31 -6.61 -11.97 -0.57
CA ILE A 31 -6.97 -11.15 0.59
C ILE A 31 -7.99 -10.12 0.11
N HIS A 32 -9.14 -10.06 0.78
CA HIS A 32 -10.18 -9.07 0.49
C HIS A 32 -10.23 -8.04 1.61
N LEU A 33 -10.04 -6.77 1.25
CA LEU A 33 -10.20 -5.64 2.16
C LEU A 33 -11.58 -5.02 1.93
N SER A 34 -12.28 -4.70 3.02
CA SER A 34 -13.60 -4.06 2.95
C SER A 34 -13.64 -2.84 3.86
N GLY A 35 -14.55 -1.90 3.57
CA GLY A 35 -14.67 -0.66 4.33
C GLY A 35 -13.53 0.33 4.08
N LEU A 36 -12.85 0.23 2.94
CA LEU A 36 -11.89 1.23 2.49
C LEU A 36 -12.65 2.48 2.02
N HIS A 37 -12.26 3.65 2.53
CA HIS A 37 -12.87 4.93 2.20
C HIS A 37 -11.79 5.99 2.02
N GLY A 38 -11.99 6.90 1.06
CA GLY A 38 -10.99 7.92 0.72
C GLY A 38 -9.65 7.27 0.38
N SER A 39 -8.55 7.89 0.81
CA SER A 39 -7.19 7.46 0.50
C SER A 39 -6.68 6.24 1.31
N ALA A 40 -7.57 5.48 1.94
CA ALA A 40 -7.17 4.37 2.82
C ALA A 40 -6.36 3.29 2.06
N ALA A 41 -6.66 3.05 0.77
CA ALA A 41 -5.95 2.07 -0.03
C ALA A 41 -4.47 2.46 -0.22
N GLU A 42 -4.21 3.72 -0.51
CA GLU A 42 -2.88 4.30 -0.71
C GLU A 42 -2.05 4.20 0.57
N PHE A 43 -2.62 4.51 1.73
CA PHE A 43 -1.92 4.35 3.02
C PHE A 43 -1.59 2.88 3.33
N ILE A 44 -2.51 1.95 3.06
CA ILE A 44 -2.27 0.52 3.27
C ILE A 44 -1.16 0.04 2.33
N ILE A 45 -1.23 0.38 1.04
CA ILE A 45 -0.21 -0.01 0.07
C ILE A 45 1.14 0.62 0.41
N ALA A 46 1.19 1.89 0.83
CA ALA A 46 2.42 2.53 1.30
C ALA A 46 3.02 1.80 2.51
N ALA A 47 2.20 1.41 3.49
CA ALA A 47 2.66 0.67 4.67
C ALA A 47 3.17 -0.74 4.32
N VAL A 48 2.52 -1.43 3.39
CA VAL A 48 2.96 -2.74 2.89
C VAL A 48 4.25 -2.61 2.09
N PHE A 49 4.32 -1.66 1.15
CA PHE A 49 5.48 -1.39 0.31
C PHE A 49 6.72 -1.03 1.13
N ASN A 50 6.58 -0.17 2.13
CA ASN A 50 7.68 0.24 3.01
C ASN A 50 8.04 -0.82 4.07
N ASN A 51 7.31 -1.94 4.16
CA ASN A 51 7.62 -2.98 5.13
C ASN A 51 8.89 -3.74 4.70
N PRO A 52 9.90 -3.90 5.57
CA PRO A 52 11.14 -4.62 5.22
C PRO A 52 10.92 -6.05 4.70
N SER A 53 9.87 -6.73 5.18
CA SER A 53 9.55 -8.11 4.77
C SER A 53 8.95 -8.20 3.36
N ALA A 54 8.51 -7.06 2.80
CA ALA A 54 8.01 -6.93 1.44
C ALA A 54 9.05 -6.30 0.49
N SER A 55 10.24 -5.91 0.98
CA SER A 55 11.26 -5.19 0.20
C SER A 55 11.78 -5.91 -1.06
N GLN A 56 11.55 -7.22 -1.19
CA GLN A 56 11.93 -8.02 -2.36
C GLN A 56 10.74 -8.32 -3.27
N LEU A 57 9.57 -7.75 -2.99
CA LEU A 57 8.34 -7.96 -3.73
C LEU A 57 8.04 -6.74 -4.59
N ASN A 58 7.74 -6.98 -5.87
CA ASN A 58 7.17 -5.95 -6.72
C ASN A 58 5.65 -5.92 -6.53
N HIS A 59 5.08 -4.72 -6.49
CA HIS A 59 3.65 -4.51 -6.33
C HIS A 59 3.04 -4.04 -7.65
N LEU A 60 1.99 -4.73 -8.11
CA LEU A 60 1.17 -4.30 -9.24
C LEU A 60 -0.20 -3.91 -8.71
N VAL A 61 -0.60 -2.66 -8.95
CA VAL A 61 -1.92 -2.15 -8.59
C VAL A 61 -2.73 -1.97 -9.88
N VAL A 62 -3.88 -2.63 -9.97
CA VAL A 62 -4.81 -2.52 -11.10
C VAL A 62 -6.02 -1.72 -10.66
N LEU A 63 -6.27 -0.61 -11.34
CA LEU A 63 -7.35 0.34 -11.03
C LEU A 63 -8.33 0.42 -12.20
N ARG A 64 -9.49 1.04 -11.98
CA ARG A 64 -10.61 0.99 -12.92
C ARG A 64 -10.30 1.70 -14.24
N ASP A 65 -9.62 2.84 -14.16
CA ASP A 65 -9.34 3.72 -15.29
C ASP A 65 -8.05 4.52 -15.07
N ALA A 66 -7.62 5.23 -16.11
CA ALA A 66 -6.39 6.00 -16.10
C ALA A 66 -6.41 7.20 -15.14
N GLU A 67 -7.60 7.75 -14.85
CA GLU A 67 -7.76 8.89 -13.95
C GLU A 67 -7.56 8.46 -12.50
N GLU A 68 -8.25 7.39 -12.07
CA GLU A 68 -8.06 6.79 -10.75
C GLU A 68 -6.59 6.38 -10.54
N ALA A 69 -5.97 5.80 -11.58
CA ALA A 69 -4.57 5.41 -11.51
C ALA A 69 -3.60 6.59 -11.37
N ALA A 70 -3.84 7.70 -12.06
CA ALA A 70 -3.05 8.91 -11.89
C ALA A 70 -3.19 9.49 -10.47
N TYR A 71 -4.40 9.52 -9.91
CA TYR A 71 -4.62 10.00 -8.54
C TYR A 71 -3.96 9.10 -7.49
N PHE A 72 -4.08 7.78 -7.65
CA PHE A 72 -3.45 6.80 -6.78
C PHE A 72 -1.93 6.90 -6.86
N HIS A 73 -1.37 6.99 -8.07
CA HIS A 73 0.07 7.13 -8.31
C HIS A 73 0.64 8.36 -7.61
N ASN A 74 0.07 9.55 -7.84
CA ASN A 74 0.54 10.79 -7.22
C ASN A 74 0.46 10.72 -5.69
N THR A 75 -0.62 10.15 -5.15
CA THR A 75 -0.77 10.01 -3.70
C THR A 75 0.28 9.05 -3.15
N LEU A 76 0.46 7.89 -3.78
CA LEU A 76 1.43 6.89 -3.33
C LEU A 76 2.87 7.42 -3.42
N GLU A 77 3.23 8.13 -4.49
CA GLU A 77 4.53 8.80 -4.64
C GLU A 77 4.78 9.79 -3.51
N ASN A 78 3.80 10.64 -3.19
CA ASN A 78 3.89 11.57 -2.06
C ASN A 78 4.03 10.86 -0.71
N LEU A 79 3.39 9.69 -0.53
CA LEU A 79 3.46 8.93 0.72
C LEU A 79 4.78 8.16 0.88
N THR A 80 5.33 7.59 -0.19
CA THR A 80 6.52 6.73 -0.09
C THR A 80 7.81 7.48 -0.37
N SER A 81 7.73 8.66 -0.99
CA SER A 81 8.88 9.34 -1.61
C SER A 81 9.66 8.42 -2.57
N ALA A 82 9.02 7.35 -3.07
CA ALA A 82 9.68 6.32 -3.85
C ALA A 82 9.83 6.78 -5.31
N LEU A 83 11.06 6.69 -5.82
CA LEU A 83 11.40 7.06 -7.19
C LEU A 83 11.09 5.96 -8.23
N ASP A 84 10.71 4.77 -7.76
CA ASP A 84 10.51 3.57 -8.60
C ASP A 84 9.03 3.20 -8.76
N ILE A 85 8.15 4.20 -8.89
CA ILE A 85 6.74 3.98 -9.24
C ILE A 85 6.57 4.27 -10.73
N PHE A 86 6.06 3.30 -11.48
CA PHE A 86 5.86 3.40 -12.93
C PHE A 86 4.37 3.28 -13.28
N TYR A 87 3.95 3.98 -14.34
CA TYR A 87 2.60 3.92 -14.92
C TYR A 87 2.65 3.35 -16.34
#